data_AF-A0A7K2DUD3-F1
#
_entry.id   AF-A0A7K2DUD3-F1
#
_cell.length_a   1.000
_cell.length_b   1.000
_cell.length_c   1.000
_cell.angle_alpha   90.00
_cell.angle_beta   90.00
_cell.angle_gamma   90.00
#
_symmetry.space_group_name_H-M   'P 1'
#
loop_
_entity.id
_entity.type
_entity.pdbx_description
1 polymer ?
#
loop_
_entity_poly.entity_id
_entity_poly.type
_entity_poly.pdbx_seq_one_letter_code
_entity_poly.pdbx_strand_id
1 'polypeptide(L)' 'AQVTKRFRDALARDKTRTQVLDISGLGLMEMTRKRSGEGLLESLSDICGDCSGRGYRLLADLMD' A
#
# COMPACT_ATOMS: atom_id res chain seq x y z
N ALA A 1 5.43 6.92 -21.04
CA ALA A 1 4.58 6.80 -19.84
C ALA A 1 3.23 6.12 -20.10
N GLN A 2 3.19 4.97 -20.79
CA GLN A 2 1.92 4.27 -21.10
C GLN A 2 1.26 3.69 -19.83
N VAL A 3 2.06 3.19 -18.89
CA VAL A 3 1.60 2.61 -17.62
C VAL A 3 0.90 3.66 -16.76
N THR A 4 1.50 4.83 -16.54
CA THR A 4 0.88 5.90 -15.74
C THR A 4 -0.46 6.35 -16.31
N LYS A 5 -0.56 6.49 -17.64
CA LYS A 5 -1.83 6.84 -18.28
C LYS A 5 -2.90 5.76 -18.01
N ARG A 6 -2.58 4.50 -18.28
CA ARG A 6 -3.52 3.38 -18.03
C ARG A 6 -3.93 3.29 -16.56
N PHE A 7 -3.00 3.57 -15.64
CA PHE A 7 -3.29 3.58 -14.21
C PHE A 7 -4.26 4.69 -13.82
N ARG A 8 -4.05 5.92 -14.32
CA ARG A 8 -4.99 7.04 -14.13
C ARG A 8 -6.37 6.74 -14.72
N ASP A 9 -6.42 6.16 -15.93
CA ASP A 9 -7.68 5.80 -16.59
C ASP A 9 -8.45 4.73 -15.79
N ALA A 10 -7.74 3.77 -15.18
CA ALA A 10 -8.37 2.77 -14.32
C ALA A 10 -8.95 3.38 -13.02
N LEU A 11 -8.23 4.34 -12.43
CA LEU A 11 -8.66 5.04 -11.21
C LEU A 11 -9.78 6.05 -11.45
N ALA A 12 -10.06 6.47 -12.69
CA ALA A 12 -11.14 7.40 -13.01
C ALA A 12 -12.54 6.89 -12.61
N ARG A 13 -12.70 5.57 -12.41
CA ARG A 13 -13.94 4.95 -11.91
C ARG A 13 -14.07 4.98 -10.39
N ASP A 14 -12.98 5.23 -9.67
CA ASP A 14 -13.01 5.34 -8.20
C ASP A 14 -13.67 6.66 -7.81
N LYS A 15 -14.74 6.57 -7.02
CA LYS A 15 -15.49 7.75 -6.54
C LYS A 15 -14.71 8.57 -5.51
N THR A 16 -13.65 8.01 -4.95
CA THR A 16 -12.82 8.69 -3.95
C THR A 16 -11.74 9.50 -4.65
N ARG A 17 -11.41 10.66 -4.06
CA ARG A 17 -10.35 11.52 -4.62
C ARG A 17 -9.02 10.77 -4.59
N THR A 18 -8.42 10.62 -5.76
CA THR A 18 -7.09 10.04 -5.94
C THR A 18 -6.13 11.08 -6.51
N GLN A 19 -4.85 10.98 -6.14
CA GLN A 19 -3.74 11.72 -6.74
C GLN A 19 -2.65 10.72 -7.09
N VAL A 20 -2.10 10.85 -8.28
CA VAL A 20 -1.07 9.95 -8.81
C VAL A 20 0.08 10.82 -9.32
N LEU A 21 1.30 10.48 -8.93
CA LEU A 21 2.54 11.08 -9.43
C LEU A 21 3.09 10.24 -10.59
N ASP A 22 4.04 10.79 -11.35
CA ASP A 22 4.74 9.99 -12.36
C ASP A 22 5.72 9.00 -11.72
N ILE A 23 6.18 8.03 -12.51
CA ILE A 23 7.15 7.03 -12.05
C ILE A 23 8.48 7.74 -11.82
N SER A 24 9.03 7.59 -10.62
CA SER A 24 10.32 8.18 -10.23
C SER A 24 11.50 7.50 -10.93
N GLY A 25 12.70 8.08 -10.79
CA GLY A 25 13.94 7.47 -11.28
C GLY A 25 14.26 6.10 -10.65
N LEU A 26 13.64 5.77 -9.52
CA LEU A 26 13.75 4.46 -8.85
C LEU A 26 12.73 3.43 -9.37
N GLY A 27 11.86 3.82 -10.32
CA GLY A 27 10.80 2.95 -10.83
C GLY A 27 9.57 2.85 -9.93
N LEU A 28 9.45 3.71 -8.92
CA LEU A 28 8.31 3.73 -7.99
C LEU A 28 7.25 4.75 -8.43
N MET A 29 5.99 4.43 -8.23
CA MET A 29 4.86 5.35 -8.41
C MET A 29 4.22 5.64 -7.07
N GLU A 30 4.17 6.93 -6.72
CA GLU A 30 3.50 7.40 -5.51
C GLU A 30 2.07 7.81 -5.82
N MET A 31 1.15 7.51 -4.91
CA MET A 31 -0.24 7.92 -5.01
C MET A 31 -0.88 8.12 -3.64
N THR A 32 -1.90 8.98 -3.60
CA THR A 32 -2.75 9.20 -2.43
C THR A 32 -4.19 8.91 -2.81
N ARG A 33 -4.91 8.16 -1.97
CA ARG A 33 -6.36 7.94 -2.08
C ARG A 33 -7.03 8.43 -0.81
N LYS A 34 -8.03 9.29 -0.92
CA LYS A 34 -8.77 9.81 0.25
C LYS A 34 -9.45 8.67 1.01
N ARG A 35 -9.15 8.54 2.30
CA ARG A 35 -9.84 7.60 3.21
C ARG A 35 -11.31 8.00 3.32
N SER A 36 -12.21 7.06 3.02
CA SER A 36 -13.66 7.24 3.04
C SER A 36 -14.34 6.48 4.17
N GLY A 37 -13.60 5.61 4.85
CA GLY A 37 -14.04 4.75 5.93
C GLY A 37 -12.88 3.95 6.47
N GLU A 38 -13.18 2.97 7.31
CA GLU A 38 -12.21 1.98 7.74
C GLU A 38 -11.77 1.08 6.57
N GLY A 39 -10.50 0.69 6.53
CA GLY A 39 -9.98 -0.23 5.53
C GLY A 39 -10.32 -1.67 5.91
N LEU A 40 -10.29 -2.58 4.93
CA LEU A 40 -10.61 -3.99 5.16
C LEU A 40 -9.68 -4.62 6.20
N LEU A 41 -8.40 -4.24 6.21
CA LEU A 41 -7.45 -4.78 7.18
C LEU A 41 -7.86 -4.35 8.60
N GLU A 42 -8.16 -3.07 8.82
CA GLU A 42 -8.56 -2.60 10.14
C GLU A 42 -9.92 -3.18 10.58
N SER A 43 -10.88 -3.38 9.67
CA SER A 43 -12.19 -3.93 10.02
C SER A 43 -12.21 -5.45 10.21
N LEU A 44 -11.26 -6.20 9.63
CA LEU A 44 -11.32 -7.67 9.55
C LEU A 44 -10.10 -8.39 10.13
N SER A 45 -9.15 -7.66 10.74
CA SER A 45 -7.95 -8.28 11.31
C SER A 45 -7.50 -7.62 12.60
N ASP A 46 -6.74 -8.36 13.38
CA ASP A 46 -6.02 -7.94 14.56
C ASP A 46 -4.49 -8.00 14.32
N ILE A 47 -3.74 -7.35 15.21
CA ILE A 47 -2.27 -7.38 15.14
C ILE A 47 -1.79 -8.78 15.51
N CYS A 48 -1.03 -9.42 14.61
CA CYS A 48 -0.44 -10.73 14.86
C CYS A 48 0.40 -10.74 16.16
N GLY A 49 0.04 -11.59 17.12
CA GLY A 49 0.73 -11.69 18.42
C GLY A 49 2.20 -12.11 18.32
N ASP A 50 2.54 -12.96 17.35
CA ASP A 50 3.91 -13.50 17.21
C ASP A 50 4.92 -12.48 16.67
N CYS A 51 4.51 -11.71 15.66
CA CYS A 51 5.40 -10.77 14.98
C CYS A 51 5.05 -9.30 15.24
N SER A 52 3.98 -9.04 15.98
CA SER A 52 3.48 -7.69 16.27
C SER A 52 3.29 -6.85 15.00
N GLY A 53 2.83 -7.48 13.91
CA GLY A 53 2.63 -6.82 12.61
C GLY A 53 3.88 -6.61 11.75
N ARG A 54 5.07 -7.09 12.17
CA ARG A 54 6.31 -6.94 11.39
C ARG A 54 6.33 -7.73 10.07
N GLY A 55 5.62 -8.87 10.02
CA GLY A 55 5.57 -9.73 8.83
C GLY A 55 6.80 -10.63 8.61
N TYR A 56 7.74 -10.69 9.56
CA TYR A 56 8.88 -11.61 9.54
C TYR A 56 9.28 -12.03 10.97
N ARG A 57 9.95 -13.17 11.08
CA ARG A 57 10.62 -13.63 12.32
C ARG A 57 12.13 -13.50 12.12
N LEU A 58 12.82 -13.05 13.15
CA LEU A 58 14.28 -13.13 13.17
C LEU A 58 14.66 -14.56 13.52
N LEU A 59 15.69 -15.06 12.83
CA LEU A 59 16.35 -16.30 13.20
C LEU A 59 17.05 -16.05 14.54
N ALA A 60 16.62 -16.75 15.58
CA ALA A 60 17.10 -16.56 16.95
C ALA A 60 18.63 -16.68 17.04
N ASP A 61 19.18 -17.59 16.24
CA ASP A 61 20.58 -18.02 16.20
C ASP A 61 21.55 -16.94 15.66
N LEU A 62 21.04 -15.80 15.19
CA LEU A 62 21.81 -14.66 14.68
C LEU A 62 21.86 -13.48 15.67
N MET A 63 21.25 -13.62 16.85
CA MET A 63 21.20 -12.58 17.88
C MET A 63 22.07 -12.91 19.12
N ASP A 64 22.82 -14.01 19.07
CA ASP A 64 23.90 -14.33 20.02
C ASP A 64 25.25 -13.75 19.55
#